data_AF-A0A920PK71-F1
#
_entry.id   AF-A0A920PK71-F1
#
_cell.length_a   1.000
_cell.length_b   1.000
_cell.length_c   1.000
_cell.angle_alpha   90.00
_cell.angle_beta   90.00
_cell.angle_gamma   90.00
#
_symmetry.space_group_name_H-M   'P 1'
#
loop_
_entity.id
_entity.type
_entity.pdbx_description
1 polymer ?
#
loop_
_entity_poly.entity_id
_entity_poly.type
_entity_poly.pdbx_seq_one_letter_code
_entity_poly.pdbx_strand_id
1 'polypeptide(L)' 'MRAFYYGWYADIVTELPPIVDGTISAPEGPGLGMELLPDFKSRESTISRTTRN' A
#
# COMPACT_ATOMS: atom_id res chain seq x y z
N MET A 1 -5.73 12.97 10.15
CA MET A 1 -5.91 11.85 11.10
C MET A 1 -4.83 10.81 10.83
N ARG A 2 -4.13 10.31 11.86
CA ARG A 2 -3.05 9.28 11.77
C ARG A 2 -3.60 7.84 11.84
N ALA A 3 -4.91 7.68 12.05
CA ALA A 3 -5.57 6.42 12.36
C ALA A 3 -5.62 5.41 11.19
N PHE A 4 -5.24 5.82 9.98
CA PHE A 4 -5.31 4.97 8.80
C PHE A 4 -4.04 4.15 8.55
N TYR A 5 -2.93 4.44 9.26
CA TYR A 5 -1.67 3.74 9.03
C TYR A 5 -1.72 2.25 9.38
N TYR A 6 -2.55 1.86 10.35
CA TYR A 6 -2.75 0.45 10.71
C TYR A 6 -4.20 -0.02 10.49
N GLY A 7 -4.96 0.73 9.68
CA GLY A 7 -6.31 0.36 9.28
C GLY A 7 -6.31 -0.29 7.91
N TRP A 8 -7.29 0.10 7.08
CA TRP A 8 -7.50 -0.40 5.72
C TRP A 8 -6.25 -0.40 4.82
N TYR A 9 -5.23 0.42 5.12
CA TYR A 9 -4.03 0.49 4.29
C TYR A 9 -3.28 -0.85 4.25
N ALA A 10 -3.20 -1.56 5.37
CA ALA A 10 -2.58 -2.89 5.45
C ALA A 10 -3.33 -3.94 4.60
N ASP A 11 -4.61 -3.71 4.32
CA ASP A 11 -5.41 -4.61 3.49
C ASP A 11 -5.18 -4.40 1.99
N ILE A 12 -4.35 -3.43 1.59
CA ILE A 12 -4.16 -3.03 0.19
C ILE A 12 -2.72 -3.22 -0.27
N VAL A 13 -1.72 -2.94 0.58
CA VAL A 13 -0.29 -2.97 0.21
C VAL A 13 0.49 -4.01 0.99
N THR A 14 1.64 -4.41 0.46
CA THR A 14 2.54 -5.36 1.11
C THR A 14 3.18 -4.77 2.37
N GLU A 15 3.59 -3.51 2.31
CA GLU A 15 4.37 -2.85 3.36
C GLU A 15 3.79 -1.48 3.72
N LEU A 16 3.78 -1.18 5.02
CA LEU A 16 3.38 0.12 5.55
C LEU A 16 4.62 1.00 5.79
N PRO A 17 4.55 2.32 5.53
CA PRO A 17 5.56 3.26 5.96
C PRO A 17 5.79 3.16 7.48
N PRO A 18 7.03 2.95 7.95
CA PRO A 18 7.30 2.85 9.36
C PRO A 18 7.11 4.21 10.03
N ILE A 19 6.62 4.17 11.28
CA ILE A 19 6.48 5.34 12.14
C ILE A 19 7.33 5.11 13.37
N VAL A 20 8.38 5.90 13.52
CA VAL A 20 9.34 5.83 14.62
C VAL A 20 9.42 7.21 15.25
N ASP A 21 9.23 7.29 16.57
CA ASP A 21 9.27 8.53 17.35
C ASP A 21 8.40 9.67 16.81
N GLY A 22 7.23 9.32 16.26
CA GLY A 22 6.28 10.29 15.70
C GLY A 22 6.63 10.77 14.29
N THR A 23 7.70 10.25 13.69
CA THR A 23 8.15 10.56 12.33
C THR A 23 7.88 9.38 11.40
N ILE A 24 7.45 9.68 10.18
CA ILE A 24 7.20 8.71 9.11
C ILE A 24 8.37 8.73 8.11
N SER A 25 8.79 7.56 7.61
CA SER A 25 9.77 7.44 6.53
C SER A 25 9.27 6.55 5.40
N ALA A 26 9.98 6.53 4.27
CA ALA A 26 9.69 5.59 3.21
C ALA A 26 9.96 4.14 3.67
N PRO A 27 9.20 3.15 3.19
CA PRO A 27 9.57 1.74 3.33
C PRO A 27 10.92 1.43 2.67
N GLU A 28 11.58 0.40 3.17
CA GLU A 28 12.86 -0.06 2.61
C GLU A 28 12.67 -0.74 1.24
N GLY A 29 13.73 -0.73 0.42
CA GLY A 29 13.78 -1.40 -0.87
C GLY A 29 13.67 -0.47 -2.08
N PRO A 30 13.81 -1.02 -3.31
CA PRO A 30 13.81 -0.22 -4.52
C PRO A 30 12.46 0.48 -4.78
N GLY A 31 12.52 1.65 -5.42
CA GLY A 31 11.32 2.39 -5.79
C GLY A 31 10.56 2.88 -4.56
N LEU A 32 9.28 2.50 -4.43
CA LEU A 32 8.44 2.89 -3.30
C LEU A 32 8.60 1.99 -2.06
N GLY A 33 9.33 0.88 -2.17
CA GLY A 33 9.48 -0.10 -1.08
C GLY A 33 8.18 -0.83 -0.70
N MET A 34 7.16 -0.79 -1.56
CA MET A 34 5.89 -1.49 -1.37
C MET A 34 5.21 -1.76 -2.72
N GLU A 35 4.31 -2.74 -2.74
CA GLU A 35 3.43 -3.03 -3.87
C GLU A 35 1.97 -3.21 -3.40
N LEU A 36 1.03 -3.29 -4.34
CA LEU A 36 -0.31 -3.80 -4.01
C LEU A 36 -0.19 -5.27 -3.59
N LEU A 37 -1.04 -5.71 -2.66
CA LEU A 37 -1.12 -7.12 -2.30
C LEU A 37 -1.36 -7.98 -3.55
N PRO A 38 -0.77 -9.19 -3.63
CA PRO A 38 -0.82 -10.01 -4.85
C PRO A 38 -2.24 -10.33 -5.32
N ASP A 39 -3.19 -10.46 -4.39
CA ASP A 39 -4.58 -10.79 -4.65
C ASP A 39 -5.45 -9.56 -4.99
N PHE A 40 -4.95 -8.34 -4.75
CA PHE A 40 -5.76 -7.12 -4.74
C PHE A 40 -6.51 -6.91 -6.07
N LYS A 41 -5.84 -7.16 -7.19
CA LYS A 41 -6.42 -6.99 -8.53
C LYS A 41 -7.49 -8.04 -8.87
N SER A 42 -7.52 -9.16 -8.18
CA SER A 42 -8.47 -10.26 -8.40
C SER A 42 -9.67 -10.26 -7.44
N ARG A 43 -9.74 -9.32 -6.48
CA ARG A 43 -10.86 -9.23 -5.55
C ARG A 43 -12.15 -8.82 -6.27
N GLU A 44 -13.29 -9.33 -5.80
CA GLU A 44 -14.60 -9.02 -6.38
C GLU A 44 -14.92 -7.52 -6.37
N SER A 45 -14.41 -6.78 -5.39
CA SER A 45 -14.60 -5.34 -5.26
C SER A 45 -13.66 -4.50 -6.14
N THR A 46 -12.69 -5.11 -6.80
CA THR A 46 -11.66 -4.38 -7.56
C THR A 46 -12.07 -4.22 -9.02
N ILE A 47 -12.20 -2.96 -9.45
CA ILE A 47 -12.42 -2.60 -10.86
C ILE A 47 -11.10 -2.11 -11.44
N SER A 48 -10.62 -2.75 -12.51
CA SER A 48 -9.35 -2.40 -13.18
C SER A 48 -9.56 -2.02 -14.63
N ARG A 49 -8.82 -1.02 -15.11
CA ARG A 49 -8.79 -0.60 -16.51
C ARG A 49 -7.35 -0.32 -16.94
N THR A 50 -6.94 -0.92 -18.04
CA THR A 50 -5.61 -0.70 -18.64
C THR A 50 -5.77 -0.18 -20.06
N THR A 51 -5.08 0.90 -20.39
CA THR A 51 -4.99 1.43 -21.75
C THR A 51 -3.55 1.25 -22.23
N ARG A 52 -3.38 0.79 -23.47
CA ARG A 52 -2.09 0.78 -24.15
C ARG A 52 -2.15 1.82 -25.28
N ASN A 53 -1.09 2.59 -25.42
CA ASN A 53 -0.89 3.49 -26.56
C ASN A 53 -0.41 2.71 -27.78
#